data_AF-A0A200QS44-F1
#
_entry.id   AF-A0A200QS44-F1
#
_cell.length_a   1.000
_cell.length_b   1.000
_cell.length_c   1.000
_cell.angle_alpha   90.00
_cell.angle_beta   90.00
_cell.angle_gamma   90.00
#
_symmetry.space_group_name_H-M   'P 1'
#
loop_
_entity.id
_entity.type
_entity.pdbx_description
1 polymer ?
#
loop_
_entity_poly.entity_id
_entity_poly.type
_entity_poly.pdbx_seq_one_letter_code
_entity_poly.pdbx_strand_id
1 'polypeptide(L)'
;MGGGKLNTLMHLALVVILIASLFGGFLQVSSSPLEHVTVYVNNNISPGTDMWVHCHSDDRDLGVQKVAFEQNFSWDFWLWIHMERSKRYWCHVWWLDSKGKFIDGTFDMYKGSRDIEGCGKQCSRFARLEGIYIVEGGKLEFAYPWNQK
;
A
#
# COMPACT_ATOMS: atom_id res chain seq x y z
N MET A 1 -71.06 2.50 -15.38
CA MET A 1 -70.53 1.86 -14.15
C MET A 1 -69.05 1.43 -14.28
N GLY A 2 -68.18 2.20 -14.96
CA GLY A 2 -66.79 1.77 -15.27
C GLY A 2 -65.64 2.66 -14.79
N GLY A 3 -65.89 3.90 -14.36
CA GLY A 3 -64.82 4.88 -14.05
C GLY A 3 -64.14 4.70 -12.69
N GLY A 4 -64.86 4.21 -11.66
CA GLY A 4 -64.33 4.09 -10.30
C GLY A 4 -63.21 3.05 -10.16
N LYS A 5 -63.37 1.88 -10.80
CA LYS A 5 -62.38 0.80 -10.76
C LYS A 5 -61.07 1.16 -11.47
N LEU A 6 -61.16 1.93 -12.57
CA LEU A 6 -59.99 2.37 -13.34
C LEU A 6 -59.12 3.36 -12.53
N ASN A 7 -59.75 4.31 -11.83
CA ASN A 7 -59.04 5.25 -10.96
C ASN A 7 -58.37 4.56 -9.76
N THR A 8 -59.04 3.59 -9.13
CA THR A 8 -58.44 2.84 -8.01
C THR A 8 -57.25 2.00 -8.46
N LEU A 9 -57.32 1.36 -9.63
CA LEU A 9 -56.20 0.62 -10.22
C LEU A 9 -55.02 1.55 -10.56
N MET A 10 -55.30 2.74 -11.08
CA MET A 10 -54.29 3.74 -11.40
C MET A 10 -53.58 4.26 -10.15
N HIS A 11 -54.31 4.52 -9.06
CA HIS A 11 -53.71 4.92 -7.78
C HIS A 11 -52.87 3.81 -7.15
N LEU A 12 -53.32 2.55 -7.22
CA LEU A 12 -52.53 1.40 -6.73
C LEU A 12 -51.23 1.25 -7.52
N ALA A 13 -51.27 1.38 -8.85
CA ALA A 13 -50.07 1.33 -9.68
C ALA A 13 -49.07 2.44 -9.34
N LEU A 14 -49.54 3.67 -9.09
CA LEU A 14 -48.68 4.79 -8.70
C LEU A 14 -48.00 4.56 -7.33
N VAL A 15 -48.73 4.00 -6.36
CA VAL A 15 -48.17 3.67 -5.04
C VAL A 15 -47.09 2.58 -5.16
N VAL A 16 -47.31 1.56 -5.99
CA VAL A 16 -46.30 0.51 -6.24
C VAL A 16 -45.05 1.08 -6.90
N ILE A 17 -45.19 2.00 -7.87
CA ILE A 17 -44.06 2.67 -8.52
C ILE A 17 -43.29 3.56 -7.53
N LEU A 18 -43.98 4.29 -6.65
CA LEU A 18 -43.37 5.10 -5.59
C LEU A 18 -42.62 4.25 -4.57
N ILE A 19 -43.16 3.09 -4.19
CA ILE A 19 -42.47 2.16 -3.29
C ILE A 19 -41.24 1.58 -4.00
N ALA A 20 -41.37 1.18 -5.27
CA ALA A 20 -40.26 0.64 -6.06
C ALA A 20 -39.13 1.66 -6.27
N SER A 21 -39.44 2.96 -6.38
CA SER A 21 -38.41 4.01 -6.49
C SER A 21 -37.74 4.34 -5.15
N LEU A 22 -38.44 4.15 -4.02
CA LEU A 22 -37.86 4.28 -2.67
C LEU A 22 -36.91 3.12 -2.31
N PHE A 23 -37.14 1.93 -2.86
CA PHE A 23 -36.26 0.76 -2.70
C PHE A 23 -35.25 0.59 -3.86
N GLY A 24 -35.41 1.33 -4.95
CA GLY A 24 -34.54 1.33 -6.14
C GLY A 24 -33.30 2.22 -6.01
N GLY A 25 -32.91 2.60 -4.80
CA GLY A 25 -31.61 3.20 -4.54
C GLY A 25 -30.52 2.19 -4.89
N PHE A 26 -29.98 2.29 -6.11
CA PHE A 26 -28.83 1.50 -6.53
C PHE A 26 -27.74 1.62 -5.47
N LEU A 27 -27.38 0.49 -4.84
CA LEU A 27 -26.10 0.37 -4.16
C LEU A 27 -25.04 0.60 -5.25
N GLN A 28 -24.50 1.82 -5.34
CA GLN A 28 -23.26 2.05 -6.06
C GLN A 28 -22.17 1.31 -5.28
N VAL A 29 -22.02 0.01 -5.55
CA VAL A 29 -20.82 -0.72 -5.17
C VAL A 29 -19.74 -0.19 -6.10
N SER A 30 -19.06 0.88 -5.68
CA SER A 30 -17.81 1.26 -6.32
C SER A 30 -16.84 0.10 -6.11
N SER A 31 -16.64 -0.70 -7.15
CA SER A 31 -15.59 -1.70 -7.15
C SER A 31 -14.27 -0.96 -6.97
N SER A 32 -13.65 -1.09 -5.80
CA SER A 32 -12.31 -0.53 -5.61
C SER A 32 -11.34 -1.31 -6.49
N PRO A 33 -10.53 -0.64 -7.33
CA PRO A 33 -9.59 -1.33 -8.19
C PRO A 33 -8.60 -2.13 -7.34
N LEU A 34 -8.41 -3.39 -7.74
CA LEU A 34 -7.41 -4.29 -7.16
C LEU A 34 -6.09 -4.10 -7.91
N GLU A 35 -5.02 -3.79 -7.19
CA GLU A 35 -3.70 -3.59 -7.76
C GLU A 35 -2.68 -4.59 -7.22
N HIS A 36 -1.78 -5.00 -8.09
CA HIS A 36 -0.58 -5.75 -7.75
C HIS A 36 0.56 -4.75 -7.53
N VAL A 37 1.12 -4.74 -6.33
CA VAL A 37 2.21 -3.85 -5.93
C VAL A 37 3.44 -4.66 -5.59
N THR A 38 4.58 -4.22 -6.12
CA THR A 38 5.91 -4.76 -5.79
C THR A 38 6.71 -3.71 -5.05
N VAL A 39 7.33 -4.10 -3.94
CA VAL A 39 8.28 -3.26 -3.19
C VAL A 39 9.68 -3.82 -3.38
N TYR A 40 10.62 -2.94 -3.70
CA TYR A 40 12.04 -3.27 -3.87
C TYR A 40 12.85 -2.55 -2.81
N VAL A 41 13.70 -3.29 -2.09
CA VAL A 41 14.66 -2.76 -1.14
C VAL A 41 16.06 -3.09 -1.65
N ASN A 42 16.72 -2.09 -2.19
CA ASN A 42 18.07 -2.18 -2.73
C ASN A 42 19.10 -1.83 -1.66
N ASN A 43 20.15 -2.66 -1.57
CA ASN A 43 21.33 -2.30 -0.80
C ASN A 43 22.28 -1.45 -1.65
N ASN A 44 22.28 -0.14 -1.40
CA ASN A 44 23.17 0.83 -2.05
C ASN A 44 24.07 1.53 -1.02
N ILE A 45 24.46 0.84 0.05
CA ILE A 45 25.22 1.41 1.16
C ILE A 45 26.67 1.66 0.74
N SER A 46 27.43 0.60 0.49
CA SER A 46 28.79 0.68 -0.03
C SER A 46 29.27 -0.67 -0.57
N PRO A 47 30.24 -0.67 -1.51
CA PRO A 47 30.83 -1.91 -2.02
C PRO A 47 31.33 -2.82 -0.89
N GLY A 48 30.97 -4.10 -0.96
CA GLY A 48 31.37 -5.11 0.03
C GLY A 48 30.58 -5.07 1.34
N THR A 49 29.58 -4.20 1.47
CA THR A 49 28.70 -4.14 2.64
C THR A 49 27.47 -4.99 2.41
N ASP A 50 27.31 -6.03 3.23
CA ASP A 50 26.06 -6.76 3.34
C ASP A 50 25.06 -6.00 4.23
N MET A 51 23.80 -6.01 3.82
CA MET A 51 22.68 -5.47 4.57
C MET A 51 21.74 -6.62 4.93
N TRP A 52 21.11 -6.55 6.09
CA TRP A 52 20.02 -7.44 6.46
C TRP A 52 18.74 -6.66 6.62
N VAL A 53 17.64 -7.28 6.20
CA VAL A 53 16.31 -6.69 6.24
C VAL A 53 15.31 -7.71 6.75
N HIS A 54 14.49 -7.31 7.70
CA HIS A 54 13.40 -8.11 8.24
C HIS A 54 12.11 -7.30 8.17
N CYS A 55 11.24 -7.67 7.24
CA CYS A 55 10.02 -6.93 6.92
C CYS A 55 8.77 -7.66 7.41
N HIS A 56 7.79 -6.88 7.88
CA HIS A 56 6.52 -7.40 8.38
C HIS A 56 5.38 -6.45 8.03
N SER A 57 4.19 -7.00 7.84
CA SER A 57 2.89 -6.30 7.95
C SER A 57 2.12 -6.85 9.16
N ASP A 58 0.94 -6.29 9.42
CA ASP A 58 0.07 -6.72 10.53
C ASP A 58 -0.22 -8.23 10.54
N ASP A 59 -0.25 -8.86 9.38
CA ASP A 59 -0.67 -10.24 9.15
C ASP A 59 0.43 -11.15 8.57
N ARG A 60 1.58 -10.60 8.16
CA ARG A 60 2.59 -11.34 7.40
C ARG A 60 4.00 -10.96 7.81
N ASP A 61 4.77 -11.95 8.22
CA ASP A 61 6.22 -11.85 8.37
C ASP A 61 6.90 -12.34 7.06
N LEU A 62 7.80 -11.55 6.50
CA LEU A 62 8.57 -11.88 5.30
C LEU A 62 9.93 -12.53 5.63
N GLY A 63 10.28 -12.59 6.91
CA GLY A 63 11.52 -13.14 7.44
C GLY A 63 12.73 -12.24 7.23
N VAL A 64 13.86 -12.70 7.76
CA VAL A 64 15.15 -12.04 7.63
C VAL A 64 15.79 -12.42 6.29
N GLN A 65 16.21 -11.41 5.55
CA GLN A 65 16.92 -11.57 4.28
C GLN A 65 18.27 -10.87 4.32
N LYS A 66 19.29 -11.53 3.78
CA LYS A 66 20.61 -10.95 3.57
C LYS A 66 20.69 -10.42 2.13
N VAL A 67 21.06 -9.15 1.98
CA VAL A 67 21.10 -8.43 0.71
C VAL A 67 22.51 -7.89 0.50
N ALA A 68 23.24 -8.47 -0.46
CA ALA A 68 24.57 -7.99 -0.83
C ALA A 68 24.49 -6.62 -1.53
N PHE A 69 25.63 -5.93 -1.62
CA PHE A 69 25.72 -4.64 -2.32
C PHE A 69 25.17 -4.72 -3.76
N GLU A 70 24.39 -3.72 -4.15
CA GLU A 70 23.64 -3.59 -5.41
C GLU A 70 22.57 -4.66 -5.66
N GLN A 71 22.32 -5.56 -4.71
CA GLN A 71 21.24 -6.54 -4.79
C GLN A 71 19.93 -6.00 -4.22
N ASN A 72 18.83 -6.67 -4.58
CA ASN A 72 17.49 -6.31 -4.15
C ASN A 72 16.87 -7.45 -3.32
N PHE A 73 16.18 -7.07 -2.27
CA PHE A 73 15.11 -7.86 -1.69
C PHE A 73 13.78 -7.28 -2.15
N SER A 74 12.83 -8.12 -2.55
CA SER A 74 11.51 -7.66 -3.00
C SER A 74 10.40 -8.60 -2.59
N TRP A 75 9.21 -8.05 -2.48
CA TRP A 75 7.99 -8.81 -2.27
C TRP A 75 6.81 -8.16 -2.98
N ASP A 76 5.78 -8.97 -3.20
CA ASP A 76 4.58 -8.59 -3.89
C ASP A 76 3.35 -8.80 -3.01
N PHE A 77 2.35 -7.94 -3.21
CA PHE A 77 1.05 -8.08 -2.60
C PHE A 77 -0.04 -7.44 -3.46
N TRP A 78 -1.27 -7.86 -3.20
CA TRP A 78 -2.46 -7.25 -3.78
C TRP A 78 -3.07 -6.27 -2.79
N LEU A 79 -3.62 -5.16 -3.27
CA LEU A 79 -4.36 -4.22 -2.44
C LEU A 79 -5.55 -3.60 -3.18
N TRP A 80 -6.61 -3.30 -2.43
CA TRP A 80 -7.79 -2.58 -2.93
C TRP A 80 -7.59 -1.08 -2.67
N ILE A 81 -7.36 -0.27 -3.70
CA ILE A 81 -6.81 1.10 -3.59
C ILE A 81 -7.55 1.98 -2.57
N HIS A 82 -8.88 1.93 -2.54
CA HIS A 82 -9.67 2.79 -1.65
C HIS A 82 -9.91 2.19 -0.27
N MET A 83 -9.70 0.89 -0.09
CA MET A 83 -10.00 0.18 1.16
C MET A 83 -8.74 -0.06 2.01
N GLU A 84 -7.58 -0.21 1.39
CA GLU A 84 -6.33 -0.63 2.05
C GLU A 84 -5.32 0.52 2.25
N ARG A 85 -5.79 1.76 2.47
CA ARG A 85 -4.90 2.91 2.72
C ARG A 85 -4.08 2.78 4.02
N SER A 86 -4.54 1.96 4.97
CA SER A 86 -3.82 1.66 6.21
C SER A 86 -2.73 0.60 6.06
N LYS A 87 -2.66 -0.10 4.91
CA LYS A 87 -1.70 -1.18 4.69
C LYS A 87 -0.27 -0.68 4.85
N ARG A 88 0.51 -1.40 5.64
CA ARG A 88 1.86 -1.00 6.02
C ARG A 88 2.77 -2.21 6.02
N TYR A 89 3.96 -2.03 5.46
CA TYR A 89 5.10 -2.91 5.67
C TYR A 89 6.21 -2.10 6.32
N TRP A 90 6.55 -2.44 7.56
CA TRP A 90 7.70 -1.89 8.26
C TRP A 90 8.82 -2.92 8.29
N CYS A 91 10.05 -2.45 8.12
CA CYS A 91 11.21 -3.30 8.07
C CYS A 91 12.27 -2.82 9.05
N HIS A 92 12.79 -3.74 9.85
CA HIS A 92 14.05 -3.54 10.55
C HIS A 92 15.18 -3.80 9.56
N VAL A 93 16.07 -2.83 9.41
CA VAL A 93 17.20 -2.90 8.49
C VAL A 93 18.47 -2.63 9.27
N TRP A 94 19.48 -3.46 9.08
CA TRP A 94 20.77 -3.29 9.75
C TRP A 94 21.95 -3.73 8.89
N TRP A 95 23.12 -3.19 9.22
CA TRP A 95 24.38 -3.47 8.57
C TRP A 95 25.56 -3.14 9.50
N LEU A 96 26.76 -3.52 9.08
CA LEU A 96 28.01 -3.20 9.78
C LEU A 96 28.84 -2.24 8.95
N ASP A 97 29.28 -1.13 9.55
CA ASP A 97 30.21 -0.22 8.88
C ASP A 97 31.61 -0.84 8.72
N SER A 98 32.50 -0.13 8.02
CA SER A 98 33.88 -0.59 7.78
C SER A 98 34.71 -0.76 9.06
N LYS A 99 34.25 -0.24 10.20
CA LYS A 99 34.86 -0.37 11.53
C LYS A 99 34.15 -1.42 12.39
N GLY A 100 33.15 -2.14 11.85
CA GLY A 100 32.35 -3.12 12.57
C GLY A 100 31.28 -2.51 13.48
N LYS A 101 30.96 -1.21 13.33
CA LYS A 101 29.87 -0.58 14.07
C LYS A 101 28.53 -1.06 13.52
N PHE A 102 27.66 -1.51 14.41
CA PHE A 102 26.28 -1.83 14.09
C PHE A 102 25.46 -0.57 13.83
N ILE A 103 24.79 -0.54 12.68
CA ILE A 103 23.90 0.55 12.26
C ILE A 103 22.57 -0.08 11.89
N ASP A 104 21.48 0.43 12.47
CA ASP A 104 20.16 -0.09 12.22
C ASP A 104 19.05 0.98 12.29
N GLY A 105 17.84 0.55 11.92
CA GLY A 105 16.62 1.31 12.09
C GLY A 105 15.39 0.55 11.60
N THR A 106 14.22 1.00 12.04
CA THR A 106 12.93 0.47 11.56
C THR A 106 12.25 1.51 10.68
N PHE A 107 11.85 1.11 9.48
CA PHE A 107 11.36 2.04 8.46
C PHE A 107 10.11 1.51 7.75
N ASP A 108 9.21 2.43 7.40
CA ASP A 108 8.06 2.10 6.56
C ASP A 108 8.49 2.01 5.10
N MET A 109 8.80 0.79 4.68
CA MET A 109 9.11 0.48 3.28
C MET A 109 7.86 0.51 2.41
N TYR A 110 6.69 0.24 2.98
CA TYR A 110 5.42 0.54 2.33
C TYR A 110 4.42 1.15 3.32
N LYS A 111 3.72 2.20 2.90
CA LYS A 111 2.62 2.82 3.62
C LYS A 111 1.56 3.27 2.63
N GLY A 112 0.40 2.63 2.63
CA GLY A 112 -0.66 2.85 1.64
C GLY A 112 -1.04 4.33 1.50
N SER A 113 -1.14 5.06 2.60
CA SER A 113 -1.45 6.50 2.60
C SER A 113 -0.42 7.39 1.86
N ARG A 114 0.82 6.92 1.66
CA ARG A 114 1.89 7.61 0.92
C ARG A 114 2.07 7.00 -0.47
N ASP A 115 2.18 5.68 -0.51
CA ASP A 115 2.77 4.98 -1.65
C ASP A 115 1.77 4.68 -2.78
N ILE A 116 0.46 4.63 -2.48
CA ILE A 116 -0.59 4.44 -3.50
C ILE A 116 -0.49 5.51 -4.60
N GLU A 117 -0.27 6.77 -4.22
CA GLU A 117 -0.15 7.89 -5.17
C GLU A 117 1.31 8.22 -5.49
N GLY A 118 2.25 7.92 -4.57
CA GLY A 118 3.66 8.30 -4.71
C GLY A 118 4.51 7.41 -5.63
N CYS A 119 4.40 6.08 -5.50
CA CYS A 119 5.13 5.10 -6.32
C CYS A 119 4.23 4.16 -7.13
N GLY A 120 2.93 4.13 -6.84
CA GLY A 120 1.96 3.30 -7.56
C GLY A 120 2.24 1.80 -7.37
N LYS A 121 2.53 1.10 -8.47
CA LYS A 121 2.69 -0.36 -8.49
C LYS A 121 4.12 -0.84 -8.23
N GLN A 122 5.11 0.03 -8.37
CA GLN A 122 6.53 -0.33 -8.18
C GLN A 122 7.20 0.67 -7.26
N CYS A 123 7.47 0.22 -6.04
CA CYS A 123 7.96 1.06 -4.97
C CYS A 123 9.41 0.74 -4.65
N SER A 124 10.33 1.57 -5.15
CA SER A 124 11.76 1.40 -4.94
C SER A 124 12.23 2.12 -3.67
N ARG A 125 13.05 1.41 -2.89
CA ARG A 125 13.73 1.86 -1.68
C ARG A 125 15.21 1.60 -1.82
N PHE A 126 16.04 2.56 -1.40
CA PHE A 126 17.49 2.44 -1.48
C PHE A 126 18.09 2.71 -0.10
N ALA A 127 18.69 1.71 0.51
CA ALA A 127 19.50 1.90 1.70
C ALA A 127 20.87 2.45 1.30
N ARG A 128 21.27 3.59 1.88
CA ARG A 128 22.54 4.29 1.63
C ARG A 128 23.25 4.58 2.95
N LEU A 129 24.43 5.19 2.91
CA LEU A 129 25.22 5.50 4.11
C LEU A 129 24.47 6.40 5.12
N GLU A 130 23.64 7.30 4.63
CA GLU A 130 22.91 8.30 5.42
C GLU A 130 21.57 7.79 5.94
N GLY A 131 20.95 6.84 5.21
CA GLY A 131 19.65 6.31 5.55
C GLY A 131 18.93 5.68 4.36
N ILE A 132 17.60 5.70 4.41
CA ILE A 132 16.73 5.16 3.37
C ILE A 132 16.24 6.28 2.45
N TYR A 133 16.34 6.03 1.15
CA TYR A 133 15.77 6.85 0.10
C TYR A 133 14.58 6.14 -0.55
N ILE A 134 13.59 6.91 -0.99
CA ILE A 134 12.40 6.43 -1.69
C ILE A 134 12.28 7.11 -3.04
N VAL A 135 11.64 6.45 -4.00
CA VAL A 135 11.26 7.08 -5.27
C VAL A 135 9.83 7.57 -5.18
N GLU A 136 9.63 8.88 -5.31
CA GLU A 136 8.33 9.55 -5.31
C GLU A 136 8.25 10.49 -6.51
N GLY A 137 7.21 10.35 -7.34
CA GLY A 137 7.06 11.16 -8.56
C GLY A 137 8.26 11.07 -9.53
N GLY A 138 8.96 9.94 -9.53
CA GLY A 138 10.17 9.72 -10.35
C GLY A 138 11.46 10.37 -9.80
N LYS A 139 11.41 10.98 -8.61
CA LYS A 139 12.57 11.57 -7.94
C LYS A 139 13.00 10.71 -6.75
N LEU A 140 14.31 10.62 -6.55
CA LEU A 140 14.87 9.97 -5.38
C LEU A 140 14.89 10.96 -4.21
N GLU A 141 14.17 10.65 -3.15
CA GLU A 141 14.02 11.50 -1.98
C GLU A 141 14.59 10.82 -0.73
N PHE A 142 15.26 11.59 0.12
CA PHE A 142 15.74 11.11 1.41
C PHE A 142 14.57 11.04 2.39
N ALA A 143 14.18 9.84 2.79
CA ALA A 143 12.99 9.63 3.62
C ALA A 143 13.33 9.47 5.10
N TYR A 144 14.37 8.69 5.41
CA TYR A 144 14.64 8.27 6.78
C TYR A 144 16.13 8.25 7.07
N PRO A 145 16.61 8.98 8.09
CA PRO A 145 17.98 8.82 8.57
C PRO A 145 18.13 7.50 9.35
N TRP A 146 19.34 6.94 9.34
CA TRP A 146 19.71 5.90 10.32
C TRP A 146 19.64 6.44 11.75
N ASN A 147 19.43 5.56 12.73
CA ASN A 147 19.34 5.91 14.16
C ASN A 147 18.17 6.85 14.49
N GLN A 148 16.95 6.47 14.12
CA GLN A 148 15.76 7.15 14.62
C GLN A 148 15.62 6.86 16.12
N LYS A 149 15.86 7.87 16.96
CA LYS A 149 15.66 7.80 18.42
C LYS A 149 14.18 7.90 18.77
#